data_AF-A0A9W9ZLU7-F1
#
_entry.id   AF-A0A9W9ZLU7-F1
#
_cell.length_a   1.000
_cell.length_b   1.000
_cell.length_c   1.000
_cell.angle_alpha   90.00
_cell.angle_beta   90.00
_cell.angle_gamma   90.00
#
_symmetry.space_group_name_H-M   'P 1'
#
loop_
_entity.id
_entity.type
_entity.pdbx_description
1 polymer ?
#
loop_
_entity_poly.entity_id
_entity_poly.type
_entity_poly.pdbx_seq_one_letter_code
_entity_poly.pdbx_strand_id
1 'polypeptide(L)'
;MAAMVVPPSVVKNWEKSGKDDVIRLCKSCVRGKDGELLDSNFHCGENDLKRVIYEVFCHVIRGDLRQEDALSLLSDVTEVHPGCSSLLADLICILGTQALSNYCCYFKICGKPMCRGQAKQRKVLVAGCCVSGSGSRSSAQGRLDVETLDTLGIIPSNKAFNQKYVRTKTKLFYKQQKFNLVREESEGYGKLVTELGQEISRHVTSARVLENIKSLIGRFNLDPNKTLDVLLDSFECRIDLEDFFLPLLTSYMEKCESTALCHIIGFKFQFYKDQPDLATPPSLFHLAALLIKHELLDLNDLYLYLNPSDVDIVTDNTTRMNESKQEAYKMNMVVLAEIAAANEEENNKENKENDKPTIVPDNQKFGLCEALLMVGAWDHAYASILDRLPQFAAVSHPAIAKGLCKLIHTTIEPLYRRHSSKAARGRPYAPVPGGPPQCKVFTDLP
;
A
#
# COMPACT_ATOMS: atom_id res chain seq x y z
N MET A 1 -33.89 53.16 9.26
CA MET A 1 -33.42 52.98 7.87
C MET A 1 -31.95 53.35 7.85
N ALA A 2 -31.05 52.44 7.49
CA ALA A 2 -29.65 52.84 7.32
C ALA A 2 -29.55 53.65 6.02
N ALA A 3 -29.07 54.90 6.08
CA ALA A 3 -28.87 55.72 4.88
C ALA A 3 -27.88 55.04 3.93
N MET A 4 -28.17 55.00 2.63
CA MET A 4 -27.21 54.52 1.62
C MET A 4 -26.04 55.51 1.54
N VAL A 5 -24.81 54.99 1.56
CA VAL A 5 -23.58 55.81 1.47
C VAL A 5 -23.35 56.26 0.03
N VAL A 6 -23.73 55.43 -0.95
CA VAL A 6 -23.70 55.75 -2.39
C VAL A 6 -25.14 55.84 -2.92
N PRO A 7 -25.80 57.00 -2.77
CA PRO A 7 -27.19 57.14 -3.21
C PRO A 7 -27.31 57.05 -4.75
N PRO A 8 -28.48 56.64 -5.29
CA PRO A 8 -28.70 56.51 -6.73
C PRO A 8 -28.50 57.82 -7.51
N SER A 9 -28.59 58.97 -6.86
CA SER A 9 -28.32 60.29 -7.44
C SER A 9 -26.86 60.47 -7.87
N VAL A 10 -25.92 59.89 -7.12
CA VAL A 10 -24.47 59.92 -7.43
C VAL A 10 -24.19 59.06 -8.66
N VAL A 11 -24.84 57.89 -8.75
CA VAL A 11 -24.72 56.98 -9.90
C VAL A 11 -25.33 57.58 -11.17
N LYS A 12 -26.46 58.31 -11.06
CA LYS A 12 -27.07 59.01 -12.21
C LYS A 12 -26.21 60.14 -12.78
N ASN A 13 -25.32 60.73 -11.98
CA ASN A 13 -24.39 61.80 -12.38
C ASN A 13 -22.93 61.30 -12.51
N TRP A 14 -22.74 60.01 -12.81
CA TRP A 14 -21.42 59.36 -12.78
C TRP A 14 -20.35 60.07 -13.60
N GLU A 15 -20.68 60.46 -14.83
CA GLU A 15 -19.76 61.11 -15.79
C GLU A 15 -19.43 62.57 -15.43
N LYS A 16 -20.23 63.24 -14.60
CA LYS A 16 -20.04 64.67 -14.27
C LYS A 16 -19.32 64.91 -12.95
N SER A 17 -19.69 64.19 -11.89
CA SER A 17 -19.07 64.31 -10.57
C SER A 17 -19.09 63.02 -9.76
N GLY A 18 -19.94 62.05 -10.13
CA GLY A 18 -20.19 60.87 -9.32
C GLY A 18 -18.97 59.98 -9.12
N LYS A 19 -18.11 59.81 -10.15
CA LYS A 19 -16.86 59.05 -10.03
C LYS A 19 -15.90 59.70 -9.01
N ASP A 20 -15.70 61.02 -9.10
CA ASP A 20 -14.80 61.77 -8.21
C ASP A 20 -15.32 61.83 -6.77
N ASP A 21 -16.64 61.93 -6.59
CA ASP A 21 -17.28 61.90 -5.28
C ASP A 21 -17.10 60.54 -4.60
N VAL A 22 -17.21 59.44 -5.33
CA VAL A 22 -16.95 58.08 -4.80
C VAL A 22 -15.46 57.87 -4.52
N ILE A 23 -14.54 58.37 -5.36
CA ILE A 23 -13.09 58.33 -5.08
C ILE A 23 -12.77 59.13 -3.82
N ARG A 24 -13.40 60.30 -3.63
CA ARG A 24 -13.22 61.14 -2.43
C ARG A 24 -13.72 60.42 -1.18
N LEU A 25 -14.85 59.71 -1.27
CA LEU A 25 -15.35 58.83 -0.20
C LEU A 25 -14.37 57.69 0.10
N CYS A 26 -13.87 56.99 -0.92
CA CYS A 26 -12.87 55.93 -0.74
C CYS A 26 -11.56 56.44 -0.12
N LYS A 27 -11.17 57.69 -0.39
CA LYS A 27 -10.00 58.34 0.23
C LYS A 27 -10.27 58.79 1.67
N SER A 28 -11.49 59.24 1.99
CA SER A 28 -11.85 59.67 3.36
C SER A 28 -12.02 58.51 4.33
N CYS A 29 -12.34 57.31 3.84
CA CYS A 29 -12.48 56.09 4.65
C CYS A 29 -11.16 55.59 5.29
N VAL A 30 -10.01 56.22 4.99
CA VAL A 30 -8.67 55.81 5.46
C VAL A 30 -8.10 56.65 6.61
N ARG A 31 -8.77 57.73 7.02
CA ARG A 31 -8.31 58.49 8.20
C ARG A 31 -8.77 57.84 9.50
N GLY A 32 -8.13 56.74 9.88
CA GLY A 32 -7.92 56.41 11.29
C GLY A 32 -6.97 57.44 11.92
N LYS A 33 -7.12 57.71 13.23
CA LYS A 33 -6.33 58.75 13.91
C LYS A 33 -4.81 58.55 13.85
N ASP A 34 -4.31 57.35 13.54
CA ASP A 34 -2.87 57.02 13.62
C ASP A 34 -2.28 56.36 12.36
N GLY A 35 -2.96 56.40 11.21
CA GLY A 35 -2.39 55.92 9.94
C GLY A 35 -2.21 54.40 9.79
N GLU A 36 -2.59 53.60 10.78
CA GLU A 36 -2.67 52.14 10.65
C GLU A 36 -4.03 51.69 10.06
N LEU A 37 -3.95 50.70 9.17
CA LEU A 37 -5.10 49.98 8.59
C LEU A 37 -5.84 49.22 9.71
N LEU A 38 -6.81 49.88 10.35
CA LEU A 38 -7.71 49.26 11.33
C LEU A 38 -8.67 48.29 10.62
N ASP A 39 -8.18 47.09 10.36
CA ASP A 39 -8.98 45.92 10.04
C ASP A 39 -9.42 45.27 11.35
N SER A 40 -10.28 45.93 12.14
CA SER A 40 -10.87 45.26 13.30
C SER A 40 -12.19 45.87 13.74
N ASN A 41 -13.13 44.95 13.99
CA ASN A 41 -14.48 45.09 14.50
C ASN A 41 -15.55 45.34 13.43
N PHE A 42 -16.42 44.33 13.30
CA PHE A 42 -17.67 44.23 12.55
C PHE A 42 -18.69 45.37 12.84
N HIS A 43 -18.26 46.63 12.83
CA HIS A 43 -19.10 47.81 12.98
C HIS A 43 -19.09 48.57 11.65
N CYS A 44 -20.14 48.31 10.88
CA CYS A 44 -20.42 48.92 9.58
C CYS A 44 -20.83 50.40 9.79
N GLY A 45 -19.85 51.25 10.11
CA GLY A 45 -20.04 52.70 10.21
C GLY A 45 -20.26 53.37 8.84
N GLU A 46 -20.60 54.66 8.85
CA GLU A 46 -20.84 55.45 7.62
C GLU A 46 -19.58 55.65 6.76
N ASN A 47 -18.38 55.40 7.32
CA ASN A 47 -17.07 55.63 6.69
C ASN A 47 -16.28 54.34 6.42
N ASP A 48 -16.93 53.19 6.26
CA ASP A 48 -16.25 51.93 5.94
C ASP A 48 -16.08 51.74 4.43
N LEU A 49 -14.83 51.61 3.98
CA LEU A 49 -14.47 51.34 2.58
C LEU A 49 -15.17 50.08 2.05
N LYS A 50 -15.39 49.07 2.91
CA LYS A 50 -16.09 47.82 2.58
C LYS A 50 -17.52 48.10 2.11
N ARG A 51 -18.20 49.03 2.78
CA ARG A 51 -19.60 49.39 2.50
C ARG A 51 -19.74 50.19 1.21
N VAL A 52 -18.83 51.14 0.97
CA VAL A 52 -18.82 51.95 -0.26
C VAL A 52 -18.65 51.05 -1.50
N ILE A 53 -17.64 50.17 -1.47
CA ILE A 53 -17.37 49.25 -2.58
C ILE A 53 -18.52 48.24 -2.77
N TYR A 54 -19.09 47.73 -1.69
CA TYR A 54 -20.26 46.85 -1.73
C TYR A 54 -21.48 47.51 -2.38
N GLU A 55 -21.78 48.77 -2.04
CA GLU A 55 -22.90 49.51 -2.63
C GLU A 55 -22.66 49.82 -4.12
N VAL A 56 -21.42 50.11 -4.53
CA VAL A 56 -21.03 50.25 -5.95
C VAL A 56 -21.29 48.96 -6.72
N PHE A 57 -20.86 47.81 -6.19
CA PHE A 57 -21.14 46.52 -6.82
C PHE A 57 -22.64 46.22 -6.90
N CYS A 58 -23.41 46.60 -5.89
CA CYS A 58 -24.86 46.48 -5.92
C CYS A 58 -25.48 47.30 -7.08
N HIS A 59 -24.99 48.52 -7.35
CA HIS A 59 -25.45 49.33 -8.49
C HIS A 59 -25.08 48.72 -9.85
N VAL A 60 -23.90 48.08 -9.97
CA VAL A 60 -23.52 47.33 -11.19
C VAL A 60 -24.41 46.11 -11.41
N ILE A 61 -24.74 45.39 -10.33
CA ILE A 61 -25.62 44.22 -10.36
C ILE A 61 -27.07 44.64 -10.70
N ARG A 62 -27.53 45.81 -10.24
CA ARG A 62 -28.84 46.40 -10.64
C ARG A 62 -28.87 46.86 -12.09
N GLY A 63 -27.70 47.19 -12.65
CA GLY A 63 -27.58 47.80 -13.98
C GLY A 63 -27.71 49.32 -13.98
N ASP A 64 -27.65 49.95 -12.81
CA ASP A 64 -27.62 51.42 -12.67
C ASP A 64 -26.25 52.01 -13.06
N LEU A 65 -25.18 51.19 -12.99
CA LEU A 65 -23.82 51.56 -13.35
C LEU A 65 -23.24 50.58 -14.38
N ARG A 66 -22.52 51.10 -15.39
CA ARG A 66 -21.79 50.25 -16.37
C ARG A 66 -20.59 49.59 -15.68
N GLN A 67 -20.21 48.42 -16.17
CA GLN A 67 -19.11 47.64 -15.58
C GLN A 67 -17.76 48.30 -15.83
N GLU A 68 -17.52 48.82 -17.03
CA GLU A 68 -16.29 49.53 -17.40
C GLU A 68 -16.04 50.74 -16.46
N ASP A 69 -17.12 51.46 -16.14
CA ASP A 69 -17.10 52.59 -15.21
C ASP A 69 -16.72 52.16 -13.79
N ALA A 70 -17.30 51.06 -13.30
CA ALA A 70 -16.96 50.49 -12.00
C ALA A 70 -15.52 49.96 -11.94
N LEU A 71 -15.01 49.40 -13.03
CA LEU A 71 -13.62 48.90 -13.09
C LEU A 71 -12.60 50.03 -13.12
N SER A 72 -12.89 51.09 -13.87
CA SER A 72 -12.04 52.27 -13.86
C SER A 72 -11.92 52.83 -12.44
N LEU A 73 -13.03 52.92 -11.71
CA LEU A 73 -13.05 53.32 -10.31
C LEU A 73 -12.24 52.35 -9.43
N LEU A 74 -12.41 51.04 -9.61
CA LEU A 74 -11.71 50.04 -8.79
C LEU A 74 -10.21 49.98 -9.07
N SER A 75 -9.77 50.25 -10.30
CA SER A 75 -8.36 50.43 -10.64
C SER A 75 -7.79 51.61 -9.86
N ASP A 76 -8.45 52.77 -9.94
CA ASP A 76 -8.05 54.00 -9.24
C ASP A 76 -8.02 53.80 -7.72
N VAL A 77 -8.95 53.01 -7.16
CA VAL A 77 -9.03 52.70 -5.72
C VAL A 77 -7.99 51.66 -5.29
N THR A 78 -7.58 50.75 -6.17
CA THR A 78 -6.53 49.76 -5.87
C THR A 78 -5.15 50.40 -5.81
N GLU A 79 -4.89 51.40 -6.65
CA GLU A 79 -3.66 52.20 -6.59
C GLU A 79 -3.54 52.99 -5.27
N VAL A 80 -4.66 53.38 -4.69
CA VAL A 80 -4.71 54.15 -3.44
C VAL A 80 -4.62 53.26 -2.20
N HIS A 81 -5.06 52.00 -2.27
CA HIS A 81 -5.19 51.10 -1.11
C HIS A 81 -4.50 49.74 -1.30
N PRO A 82 -3.32 49.49 -0.66
CA PRO A 82 -2.53 48.27 -0.84
C PRO A 82 -3.14 46.96 -0.27
N GLY A 83 -4.43 46.95 0.10
CA GLY A 83 -5.20 45.75 0.50
C GLY A 83 -6.53 45.58 -0.25
N CYS A 84 -6.83 46.48 -1.20
CA CYS A 84 -8.13 46.54 -1.88
C CYS A 84 -8.43 45.23 -2.63
N SER A 85 -7.44 44.61 -3.27
CA SER A 85 -7.60 43.35 -4.02
C SER A 85 -8.11 42.19 -3.17
N SER A 86 -7.70 42.12 -1.89
CA SER A 86 -8.20 41.12 -0.92
C SER A 86 -9.66 41.43 -0.55
N LEU A 87 -9.93 42.68 -0.19
CA LEU A 87 -11.26 43.14 0.19
C LEU A 87 -12.29 42.98 -0.94
N LEU A 88 -11.88 43.22 -2.19
CA LEU A 88 -12.71 43.00 -3.37
C LEU A 88 -13.11 41.53 -3.52
N ALA A 89 -12.18 40.60 -3.32
CA ALA A 89 -12.47 39.16 -3.38
C ALA A 89 -13.50 38.74 -2.30
N ASP A 90 -13.38 39.28 -1.09
CA ASP A 90 -14.33 39.02 0.00
C ASP A 90 -15.73 39.57 -0.31
N LEU A 91 -15.80 40.82 -0.78
CA LEU A 91 -17.08 41.44 -1.13
C LEU A 91 -17.77 40.74 -2.30
N ILE A 92 -17.01 40.33 -3.33
CA ILE A 92 -17.54 39.55 -4.46
C ILE A 92 -18.04 38.18 -3.99
N CYS A 93 -17.34 37.54 -3.05
CA CYS A 93 -17.79 36.29 -2.43
C CYS A 93 -19.11 36.49 -1.67
N ILE A 94 -19.19 37.49 -0.80
CA ILE A 94 -20.38 37.82 -0.01
C ILE A 94 -21.58 38.14 -0.91
N LEU A 95 -21.39 38.96 -1.94
CA LEU A 95 -22.41 39.26 -2.95
C LEU A 95 -22.86 38.01 -3.68
N GLY A 96 -21.94 37.07 -3.91
CA GLY A 96 -22.25 35.75 -4.46
C GLY A 96 -23.19 34.94 -3.60
N THR A 97 -22.90 34.84 -2.30
CA THR A 97 -23.75 34.13 -1.35
C THR A 97 -25.13 34.79 -1.22
N GLN A 98 -25.17 36.13 -1.25
CA GLN A 98 -26.41 36.90 -1.19
C GLN A 98 -27.26 36.77 -2.47
N ALA A 99 -26.65 36.65 -3.64
CA ALA A 99 -27.36 36.41 -4.90
C ALA A 99 -27.95 34.99 -5.00
N LEU A 100 -27.40 34.02 -4.26
CA LEU A 100 -27.85 32.63 -4.22
C LEU A 100 -28.98 32.38 -3.21
N SER A 101 -28.98 33.12 -2.10
CA SER A 101 -29.96 33.02 -1.02
C SER A 101 -31.24 33.81 -1.34
N ASN A 102 -32.41 33.15 -1.27
CA ASN A 102 -33.71 33.82 -1.30
C ASN A 102 -33.92 34.78 -0.09
N TYR A 103 -33.05 34.74 0.92
CA TYR A 103 -32.97 35.76 1.96
C TYR A 103 -32.12 36.93 1.49
N CYS A 104 -32.67 37.65 0.52
CA CYS A 104 -32.28 39.03 0.36
C CYS A 104 -32.69 39.77 1.63
N CYS A 105 -31.75 40.10 2.52
CA CYS A 105 -31.90 41.21 3.48
C CYS A 105 -32.38 42.52 2.78
N TYR A 106 -32.21 42.55 1.46
CA TYR A 106 -32.66 43.51 0.48
C TYR A 106 -34.18 43.60 0.25
N PHE A 107 -34.99 42.58 0.59
CA PHE A 107 -36.46 42.70 0.47
C PHE A 107 -36.97 43.82 1.38
N LYS A 108 -36.28 44.10 2.49
CA LYS A 108 -36.59 45.21 3.40
C LYS A 108 -36.14 46.60 2.92
N ILE A 109 -35.33 46.71 1.85
CA ILE A 109 -34.69 47.99 1.48
C ILE A 109 -35.21 48.56 0.13
N CYS A 110 -35.56 47.74 -0.87
CA CYS A 110 -35.80 48.26 -2.24
C CYS A 110 -37.07 47.78 -2.97
N GLY A 111 -37.91 46.91 -2.39
CA GLY A 111 -39.27 46.66 -2.89
C GLY A 111 -39.43 46.05 -4.30
N LYS A 112 -38.36 45.60 -4.98
CA LYS A 112 -38.45 44.91 -6.28
C LYS A 112 -37.66 43.59 -6.28
N PRO A 113 -38.23 42.47 -6.76
CA PRO A 113 -37.51 41.22 -6.92
C PRO A 113 -36.57 41.28 -8.14
N MET A 114 -35.33 40.84 -7.97
CA MET A 114 -34.36 40.71 -9.06
C MET A 114 -34.33 39.27 -9.57
N CYS A 115 -34.28 39.08 -10.90
CA CYS A 115 -34.21 37.74 -11.49
C CYS A 115 -32.87 37.07 -11.15
N ARG A 116 -32.92 35.89 -10.52
CA ARG A 116 -31.77 35.09 -10.05
C ARG A 116 -30.69 34.86 -11.12
N GLY A 117 -31.08 34.73 -12.39
CA GLY A 117 -30.16 34.55 -13.53
C GLY A 117 -29.32 35.79 -13.87
N GLN A 118 -29.92 36.99 -13.79
CA GLN A 118 -29.22 38.25 -14.08
C GLN A 118 -28.21 38.60 -12.99
N ALA A 119 -28.54 38.29 -11.73
CA ALA A 119 -27.64 38.46 -10.58
C ALA A 119 -26.36 37.61 -10.73
N LYS A 120 -26.52 36.33 -11.12
CA LYS A 120 -25.40 35.41 -11.35
C LYS A 120 -24.50 35.87 -12.51
N GLN A 121 -25.08 36.22 -13.66
CA GLN A 121 -24.31 36.69 -14.82
C GLN A 121 -23.55 37.98 -14.52
N ARG A 122 -24.18 38.95 -13.85
CA ARG A 122 -23.52 40.21 -13.47
C ARG A 122 -22.45 40.00 -12.40
N LYS A 123 -22.62 39.05 -11.47
CA LYS A 123 -21.58 38.64 -10.50
C LYS A 123 -20.35 38.06 -11.21
N VAL A 124 -20.55 37.12 -12.13
CA VAL A 124 -19.45 36.51 -12.92
C VAL A 124 -18.70 37.60 -13.67
N LEU A 125 -19.43 38.55 -14.26
CA LEU A 125 -18.84 39.63 -15.03
C LEU A 125 -18.05 40.60 -14.14
N VAL A 126 -18.58 40.98 -12.98
CA VAL A 126 -17.85 41.76 -11.96
C VAL A 126 -16.60 41.03 -11.47
N ALA A 127 -16.71 39.73 -11.19
CA ALA A 127 -15.59 38.92 -10.73
C ALA A 127 -14.50 38.77 -11.80
N GLY A 128 -14.87 38.57 -13.06
CA GLY A 128 -13.92 38.42 -14.17
C GLY A 128 -13.17 39.70 -14.46
N CYS A 129 -13.87 40.83 -14.38
CA CYS A 129 -13.24 42.10 -14.59
C CYS A 129 -12.31 42.51 -13.42
N CYS A 130 -12.64 42.16 -12.17
CA CYS A 130 -11.76 42.38 -11.03
C CYS A 130 -10.48 41.51 -11.10
N VAL A 131 -10.58 40.28 -11.61
CA VAL A 131 -9.42 39.40 -11.83
C VAL A 131 -8.53 39.87 -12.99
N SER A 132 -9.08 40.65 -13.93
CA SER A 132 -8.36 41.15 -15.10
C SER A 132 -7.64 42.49 -14.85
N GLY A 133 -8.17 43.35 -13.97
CA GLY A 133 -7.66 44.71 -13.76
C GLY A 133 -6.87 44.95 -12.48
N SER A 134 -7.11 44.21 -11.39
CA SER A 134 -6.54 44.58 -10.08
C SER A 134 -6.45 43.46 -9.02
N GLY A 135 -6.99 42.27 -9.29
CA GLY A 135 -7.03 41.15 -8.34
C GLY A 135 -5.89 40.15 -8.53
N SER A 136 -5.16 39.84 -7.46
CA SER A 136 -4.27 38.68 -7.45
C SER A 136 -5.10 37.41 -7.68
N ARG A 137 -4.82 36.68 -8.76
CA ARG A 137 -5.49 35.39 -9.10
C ARG A 137 -5.52 34.43 -7.90
N SER A 138 -4.51 34.49 -7.04
CA SER A 138 -4.42 33.67 -5.82
C SER A 138 -5.53 33.97 -4.80
N SER A 139 -5.88 35.23 -4.58
CA SER A 139 -6.96 35.64 -3.65
C SER A 139 -8.34 35.20 -4.17
N ALA A 140 -8.55 35.29 -5.48
CA ALA A 140 -9.79 34.84 -6.12
C ALA A 140 -9.96 33.30 -6.04
N GLN A 141 -8.87 32.56 -6.27
CA GLN A 141 -8.86 31.09 -6.18
C GLN A 141 -9.18 30.56 -4.78
N GLY A 142 -8.77 31.27 -3.72
CA GLY A 142 -9.00 30.85 -2.34
C GLY A 142 -10.40 31.18 -1.80
N ARG A 143 -11.14 32.10 -2.43
CA ARG A 143 -12.34 32.72 -1.84
C ARG A 143 -13.61 32.59 -2.69
N LEU A 144 -13.49 32.47 -4.01
CA LEU A 144 -14.65 32.30 -4.89
C LEU A 144 -15.13 30.84 -4.91
N ASP A 145 -16.43 30.65 -5.11
CA ASP A 145 -17.03 29.34 -5.32
C ASP A 145 -16.60 28.70 -6.66
N VAL A 146 -16.63 27.37 -6.70
CA VAL A 146 -16.18 26.55 -7.84
C VAL A 146 -16.94 26.87 -9.13
N GLU A 147 -18.25 27.17 -9.05
CA GLU A 147 -19.06 27.56 -10.23
C GLU A 147 -18.57 28.89 -10.82
N THR A 148 -18.31 29.87 -9.96
CA THR A 148 -17.78 31.18 -10.38
C THR A 148 -16.38 31.02 -10.96
N LEU A 149 -15.49 30.25 -10.33
CA LEU A 149 -14.14 30.00 -10.84
C LEU A 149 -14.12 29.33 -12.23
N ASP A 150 -15.06 28.40 -12.50
CA ASP A 150 -15.22 27.72 -13.79
C ASP A 150 -15.65 28.72 -14.86
N THR A 151 -16.65 29.55 -14.54
CA THR A 151 -17.17 30.55 -15.48
C THR A 151 -16.14 31.64 -15.79
N LEU A 152 -15.22 31.92 -14.86
CA LEU A 152 -14.09 32.83 -15.06
C LEU A 152 -12.91 32.20 -15.82
N GLY A 153 -12.97 30.91 -16.14
CA GLY A 153 -11.85 30.18 -16.77
C GLY A 153 -10.59 30.08 -15.90
N ILE A 154 -10.71 30.33 -14.59
CA ILE A 154 -9.60 30.21 -13.63
C ILE A 154 -9.31 28.74 -13.34
N ILE A 155 -10.35 27.90 -13.37
CA ILE A 155 -10.24 26.44 -13.33
C ILE A 155 -10.67 25.86 -14.69
N PRO A 156 -10.11 24.71 -15.10
CA PRO A 156 -10.38 24.13 -16.41
C PRO A 156 -11.78 23.50 -16.55
N SER A 157 -12.35 23.00 -15.46
CA SER A 157 -13.73 22.49 -15.39
C SER A 157 -14.16 22.28 -13.95
N ASN A 158 -15.43 22.61 -13.62
CA ASN A 158 -16.04 22.29 -12.34
C ASN A 158 -15.99 20.78 -12.01
N LYS A 159 -16.23 19.91 -13.02
CA LYS A 159 -16.18 18.45 -12.83
C LYS A 159 -14.77 17.95 -12.49
N ALA A 160 -13.76 18.42 -13.21
CA ALA A 160 -12.36 18.04 -12.97
C ALA A 160 -11.87 18.54 -11.60
N PHE A 161 -12.25 19.77 -11.23
CA PHE A 161 -11.93 20.33 -9.92
C PHE A 161 -12.56 19.51 -8.79
N ASN A 162 -13.84 19.16 -8.89
CA ASN A 162 -14.53 18.36 -7.86
C ASN A 162 -13.93 16.96 -7.72
N GLN A 163 -13.56 16.29 -8.83
CA GLN A 163 -12.84 15.02 -8.75
C GLN A 163 -11.50 15.16 -8.03
N LYS A 164 -10.72 16.20 -8.34
CA LYS A 164 -9.44 16.47 -7.67
C LYS A 164 -9.63 16.84 -6.19
N TYR A 165 -10.66 17.62 -5.88
CA TYR A 165 -11.03 18.00 -4.51
C TYR A 165 -11.37 16.77 -3.68
N VAL A 166 -12.24 15.87 -4.19
CA VAL A 166 -12.57 14.61 -3.51
C VAL A 166 -11.34 13.75 -3.32
N ARG A 167 -10.51 13.55 -4.35
CA ARG A 167 -9.26 12.75 -4.23
C ARG A 167 -8.31 13.34 -3.19
N THR A 168 -8.13 14.66 -3.18
CA THR A 168 -7.24 15.35 -2.23
C THR A 168 -7.78 15.25 -0.81
N LYS A 169 -9.09 15.48 -0.63
CA LYS A 169 -9.78 15.36 0.65
C LYS A 169 -9.67 13.93 1.18
N THR A 170 -9.94 12.94 0.35
CA THR A 170 -9.83 11.53 0.74
C THR A 170 -8.40 11.18 1.14
N LYS A 171 -7.40 11.64 0.37
CA LYS A 171 -5.98 11.44 0.71
C LYS A 171 -5.60 12.13 2.01
N LEU A 172 -6.09 13.34 2.27
CA LEU A 172 -5.77 14.10 3.47
C LEU A 172 -6.36 13.48 4.74
N PHE A 173 -7.59 12.96 4.68
CA PHE A 173 -8.31 12.50 5.86
C PHE A 173 -8.26 10.99 6.10
N TYR A 174 -8.11 10.17 5.05
CA TYR A 174 -8.19 8.70 5.18
C TYR A 174 -6.90 7.96 4.86
N LYS A 175 -5.93 8.60 4.20
CA LYS A 175 -4.64 7.94 3.94
C LYS A 175 -3.82 7.99 5.23
N GLN A 176 -3.71 6.86 5.91
CA GLN A 176 -2.72 6.71 6.98
C GLN A 176 -1.33 6.89 6.38
N GLN A 177 -0.51 7.71 7.04
CA GLN A 177 0.90 7.81 6.70
C GLN A 177 1.58 6.57 7.26
N LYS A 178 1.85 5.60 6.38
CA LYS A 178 2.60 4.38 6.65
C LYS A 178 3.67 4.25 5.59
N PHE A 179 4.89 3.96 6.00
CA PHE A 179 6.03 3.86 5.11
C PHE A 179 6.34 2.40 4.87
N ASN A 180 6.04 1.93 3.67
CA ASN A 180 6.15 0.52 3.28
C ASN A 180 7.49 0.20 2.63
N LEU A 181 8.20 1.22 2.13
CA LEU A 181 9.46 1.02 1.43
C LEU A 181 10.63 1.49 2.29
N VAL A 182 11.72 0.72 2.28
CA VAL A 182 12.92 1.01 3.08
C VAL A 182 13.51 2.39 2.75
N ARG A 183 13.39 2.83 1.49
CA ARG A 183 13.85 4.17 1.07
C ARG A 183 13.01 5.33 1.60
N GLU A 184 11.77 5.07 2.03
CA GLU A 184 10.89 6.11 2.56
C GLU A 184 11.30 6.46 4.00
N GLU A 185 11.63 5.45 4.81
CA GLU A 185 12.07 5.61 6.21
C GLU A 185 13.27 4.71 6.53
N SER A 186 14.44 5.08 6.01
CA SER A 186 15.66 4.30 6.15
C SER A 186 16.14 4.17 7.60
N GLU A 187 15.95 5.20 8.43
CA GLU A 187 16.32 5.17 9.84
C GLU A 187 15.46 4.16 10.62
N GLY A 188 14.14 4.17 10.41
CA GLY A 188 13.22 3.28 11.12
C GLY A 188 13.48 1.81 10.78
N TYR A 189 13.63 1.48 9.50
CA TYR A 189 13.98 0.12 9.07
C TYR A 189 15.41 -0.27 9.46
N GLY A 190 16.37 0.66 9.44
CA GLY A 190 17.74 0.39 9.91
C GLY A 190 17.80 0.05 11.40
N LYS A 191 17.03 0.78 12.23
CA LYS A 191 16.88 0.48 13.66
C LYS A 191 16.15 -0.84 13.91
N LEU A 192 15.14 -1.17 13.10
CA LEU A 192 14.46 -2.46 13.17
C LEU A 192 15.42 -3.63 12.92
N VAL A 193 16.21 -3.56 11.84
CA VAL A 193 17.21 -4.59 11.52
C VAL A 193 18.27 -4.70 12.62
N THR A 194 18.71 -3.56 13.16
CA THR A 194 19.68 -3.53 14.26
C THR A 194 19.11 -4.15 15.53
N GLU A 195 17.83 -3.88 15.86
CA GLU A 195 17.15 -4.45 17.01
C GLU A 195 16.99 -5.97 16.89
N LEU A 196 16.59 -6.44 15.70
CA LEU A 196 16.48 -7.87 15.43
C LEU A 196 17.86 -8.53 15.46
N GLY A 197 18.89 -7.89 14.92
CA GLY A 197 20.26 -8.40 14.78
C GLY A 197 21.09 -8.49 16.07
N GLN A 198 20.53 -8.17 17.24
CA GLN A 198 21.26 -8.21 18.51
C GLN A 198 21.63 -9.65 18.92
N GLU A 199 22.73 -9.78 19.67
CA GLU A 199 23.07 -11.03 20.35
C GLU A 199 22.06 -11.30 21.48
N ILE A 200 21.51 -12.51 21.51
CA ILE A 200 20.56 -12.92 22.54
C ILE A 200 21.30 -13.07 23.87
N SER A 201 21.02 -12.12 24.78
CA SER A 201 21.50 -12.14 26.15
C SER A 201 20.32 -12.22 27.12
N ARG A 202 20.59 -12.38 28.42
CA ARG A 202 19.52 -12.40 29.46
C ARG A 202 18.64 -11.15 29.46
N HIS A 203 19.12 -10.04 28.89
CA HIS A 203 18.39 -8.77 28.81
C HIS A 203 17.60 -8.60 27.50
N VAL A 204 17.86 -9.43 26.49
CA VAL A 204 17.20 -9.38 25.18
C VAL A 204 16.19 -10.53 25.12
N THR A 205 14.96 -10.25 25.54
CA THR A 205 13.86 -11.24 25.52
C THR A 205 12.91 -10.94 24.36
N SER A 206 12.20 -11.96 23.89
CA SER A 206 11.20 -11.84 22.80
C SER A 206 10.15 -10.77 23.13
N ALA A 207 9.65 -10.74 24.38
CA ALA A 207 8.70 -9.73 24.85
C ALA A 207 9.27 -8.31 24.77
N ARG A 208 10.54 -8.12 25.16
CA ARG A 208 11.19 -6.80 25.13
C ARG A 208 11.42 -6.32 23.72
N VAL A 209 11.90 -7.20 22.84
CA VAL A 209 12.08 -6.89 21.41
C VAL A 209 10.74 -6.54 20.77
N LEU A 210 9.65 -7.24 21.11
CA LEU A 210 8.31 -6.90 20.62
C LEU A 210 7.86 -5.49 21.03
N GLU A 211 8.12 -5.07 22.28
CA GLU A 211 7.86 -3.70 22.73
C GLU A 211 8.65 -2.68 21.92
N ASN A 212 9.93 -2.97 21.67
CA ASN A 212 10.81 -2.10 20.89
C ASN A 212 10.33 -2.00 19.43
N ILE A 213 9.94 -3.11 18.79
CA ILE A 213 9.34 -3.14 17.45
C ILE A 213 8.07 -2.28 17.41
N LYS A 214 7.16 -2.44 18.39
CA LYS A 214 5.93 -1.62 18.49
C LYS A 214 6.26 -0.12 18.62
N SER A 215 7.28 0.22 19.42
CA SER A 215 7.76 1.60 19.55
C SER A 215 8.35 2.12 18.23
N LEU A 216 9.09 1.31 17.47
CA LEU A 216 9.64 1.71 16.17
C LEU A 216 8.52 1.93 15.14
N ILE A 217 7.55 1.02 15.06
CA ILE A 217 6.36 1.18 14.21
C ILE A 217 5.64 2.49 14.53
N GLY A 218 5.41 2.78 15.82
CA GLY A 218 4.71 4.00 16.25
C GLY A 218 5.49 5.29 16.03
N ARG A 219 6.82 5.29 16.23
CA ARG A 219 7.66 6.49 16.09
C ARG A 219 7.94 6.86 14.64
N PHE A 220 8.22 5.86 13.80
CA PHE A 220 8.61 6.06 12.41
C PHE A 220 7.47 5.78 11.43
N ASN A 221 6.26 5.48 11.91
CA ASN A 221 5.11 5.11 11.08
C ASN A 221 5.44 3.98 10.08
N LEU A 222 6.17 2.96 10.53
CA LEU A 222 6.54 1.82 9.68
C LEU A 222 5.30 1.02 9.30
N ASP A 223 5.31 0.43 8.10
CA ASP A 223 4.26 -0.49 7.71
C ASP A 223 4.40 -1.83 8.49
N PRO A 224 3.34 -2.32 9.15
CA PRO A 224 3.40 -3.58 9.92
C PRO A 224 3.66 -4.82 9.05
N ASN A 225 3.18 -4.86 7.81
CA ASN A 225 3.39 -6.01 6.93
C ASN A 225 4.85 -6.02 6.44
N LYS A 226 5.42 -4.85 6.13
CA LYS A 226 6.84 -4.78 5.82
C LYS A 226 7.73 -5.05 7.03
N THR A 227 7.31 -4.64 8.23
CA THR A 227 8.00 -4.98 9.48
C THR A 227 8.01 -6.48 9.72
N LEU A 228 6.89 -7.16 9.46
CA LEU A 228 6.79 -8.62 9.51
C LEU A 228 7.70 -9.29 8.48
N ASP A 229 7.76 -8.78 7.25
CA ASP A 229 8.67 -9.27 6.21
C ASP A 229 10.14 -9.23 6.64
N VAL A 230 10.59 -8.11 7.24
CA VAL A 230 11.95 -7.96 7.78
C VAL A 230 12.20 -8.87 8.99
N LEU A 231 11.18 -9.08 9.83
CA LEU A 231 11.25 -10.04 10.95
C LEU A 231 11.46 -11.47 10.43
N LEU A 232 10.74 -11.87 9.39
CA LEU A 232 10.86 -13.17 8.75
C LEU A 232 12.25 -13.35 8.11
N ASP A 233 12.76 -12.34 7.41
CA ASP A 233 14.13 -12.37 6.85
C ASP A 233 15.18 -12.55 7.96
N SER A 234 14.97 -11.88 9.09
CA SER A 234 15.86 -11.98 10.25
C SER A 234 15.82 -13.36 10.92
N PHE A 235 14.66 -14.01 10.88
CA PHE A 235 14.48 -15.38 11.37
C PHE A 235 15.07 -16.39 10.39
N GLU A 236 14.86 -16.22 9.08
CA GLU A 236 15.48 -17.07 8.04
C GLU A 236 17.01 -17.10 8.16
N CYS A 237 17.62 -15.96 8.44
CA CYS A 237 19.08 -15.86 8.63
C CYS A 237 19.60 -16.51 9.93
N ARG A 238 18.73 -16.76 10.92
CA ARG A 238 19.08 -17.27 12.27
C ARG A 238 18.05 -18.28 12.77
N ILE A 239 17.83 -19.29 11.94
CA ILE A 239 16.90 -20.40 12.20
C ILE A 239 17.25 -21.14 13.51
N ASP A 240 18.53 -21.16 13.88
CA ASP A 240 19.04 -21.76 15.12
C ASP A 240 18.44 -21.14 16.39
N LEU A 241 17.89 -19.93 16.30
CA LEU A 241 17.28 -19.20 17.40
C LEU A 241 15.75 -19.35 17.42
N GLU A 242 15.23 -20.52 17.02
CA GLU A 242 13.79 -20.83 16.96
C GLU A 242 13.06 -20.53 18.28
N ASP A 243 13.68 -20.87 19.42
CA ASP A 243 13.15 -20.63 20.77
C ASP A 243 12.91 -19.14 21.09
N PHE A 244 13.59 -18.24 20.38
CA PHE A 244 13.43 -16.80 20.51
C PHE A 244 12.44 -16.22 19.50
N PHE A 245 12.59 -16.59 18.23
CA PHE A 245 11.80 -16.03 17.13
C PHE A 245 10.36 -16.53 17.11
N LEU A 246 10.10 -17.79 17.46
CA LEU A 246 8.74 -18.33 17.45
C LEU A 246 7.85 -17.60 18.46
N PRO A 247 8.21 -17.46 19.77
CA PRO A 247 7.40 -16.70 20.70
C PRO A 247 7.24 -15.22 20.31
N LEU A 248 8.28 -14.61 19.73
CA LEU A 248 8.23 -13.24 19.23
C LEU A 248 7.20 -13.10 18.09
N LEU A 249 7.24 -14.02 17.12
CA LEU A 249 6.34 -14.01 15.98
C LEU A 249 4.90 -14.32 16.39
N THR A 250 4.68 -15.33 17.24
CA THR A 250 3.34 -15.63 17.80
C THR A 250 2.76 -14.40 18.51
N SER A 251 3.55 -13.72 19.33
CA SER A 251 3.11 -12.52 20.07
C SER A 251 2.91 -11.30 19.18
N TYR A 252 3.65 -11.20 18.07
CA TYR A 252 3.44 -10.17 17.05
C TYR A 252 2.12 -10.41 16.30
N MET A 253 1.86 -11.67 15.94
CA MET A 253 0.71 -12.10 15.15
C MET A 253 -0.60 -12.19 15.94
N GLU A 254 -0.57 -12.21 17.26
CA GLU A 254 -1.78 -12.25 18.12
C GLU A 254 -2.84 -11.20 17.75
N LYS A 255 -2.42 -10.05 17.20
CA LYS A 255 -3.29 -8.94 16.79
C LYS A 255 -3.35 -8.72 15.27
N CYS A 256 -2.64 -9.53 14.49
CA CYS A 256 -2.56 -9.43 13.05
C CYS A 256 -3.33 -10.56 12.38
N GLU A 257 -3.77 -10.32 11.15
CA GLU A 257 -4.46 -11.33 10.36
C GLU A 257 -3.45 -12.37 9.85
N SER A 258 -3.72 -13.66 10.09
CA SER A 258 -2.85 -14.78 9.65
C SER A 258 -2.64 -14.79 8.12
N THR A 259 -3.62 -14.29 7.36
CA THR A 259 -3.56 -14.19 5.89
C THR A 259 -2.38 -13.35 5.39
N ALA A 260 -1.97 -12.31 6.13
CA ALA A 260 -0.84 -11.48 5.77
C ALA A 260 0.49 -12.26 5.77
N LEU A 261 0.69 -13.15 6.75
CA LEU A 261 1.87 -13.99 6.83
C LEU A 261 1.94 -14.95 5.63
N CYS A 262 0.82 -15.59 5.29
CA CYS A 262 0.73 -16.46 4.13
C CYS A 262 1.05 -15.72 2.82
N HIS A 263 0.50 -14.52 2.64
CA HIS A 263 0.76 -13.72 1.44
C HIS A 263 2.23 -13.30 1.33
N ILE A 264 2.88 -12.94 2.44
CA ILE A 264 4.31 -12.54 2.44
C ILE A 264 5.19 -13.74 2.08
N ILE A 265 5.01 -14.89 2.74
CA ILE A 265 5.77 -16.11 2.44
C ILE A 265 5.50 -16.60 1.01
N GLY A 266 4.23 -16.59 0.58
CA GLY A 266 3.83 -16.94 -0.78
C GLY A 266 4.48 -16.03 -1.82
N PHE A 267 4.58 -14.72 -1.56
CA PHE A 267 5.28 -13.78 -2.43
C PHE A 267 6.79 -14.06 -2.51
N LYS A 268 7.43 -14.47 -1.39
CA LYS A 268 8.83 -14.92 -1.41
C LYS A 268 9.02 -16.15 -2.31
N PHE A 269 8.12 -17.14 -2.25
CA PHE A 269 8.19 -18.30 -3.16
C PHE A 269 7.95 -17.92 -4.63
N GLN A 270 7.02 -17.00 -4.90
CA GLN A 270 6.76 -16.49 -6.26
C GLN A 270 7.96 -15.72 -6.84
N PHE A 271 8.74 -15.03 -6.00
CA PHE A 271 9.95 -14.34 -6.45
C PHE A 271 10.95 -15.29 -7.12
N TYR A 272 11.17 -16.49 -6.55
CA TYR A 272 12.07 -17.50 -7.13
C TYR A 272 11.47 -18.18 -8.37
N LYS A 273 10.13 -18.28 -8.46
CA LYS A 273 9.46 -18.76 -9.68
C LYS A 273 9.75 -17.85 -10.87
N ASP A 274 9.68 -16.53 -10.67
CA ASP A 274 9.87 -15.55 -11.74
C ASP A 274 11.34 -15.41 -12.17
N GLN A 275 12.27 -16.07 -11.46
CA GLN A 275 13.71 -16.07 -11.71
C GLN A 275 14.20 -17.52 -11.93
N PRO A 276 14.03 -18.11 -13.13
CA PRO A 276 14.32 -19.52 -13.38
C PRO A 276 15.81 -19.89 -13.23
N ASP A 277 16.71 -18.90 -13.24
CA ASP A 277 18.14 -19.10 -13.01
C ASP A 277 18.50 -19.29 -11.53
N LEU A 278 17.56 -19.00 -10.61
CA LEU A 278 17.79 -18.99 -9.17
C LEU A 278 16.92 -20.03 -8.47
N ALA A 279 17.56 -21.07 -7.92
CA ALA A 279 16.86 -22.05 -7.10
C ALA A 279 16.35 -21.42 -5.79
N THR A 280 15.20 -21.89 -5.33
CA THR A 280 14.62 -21.49 -4.05
C THR A 280 15.52 -21.96 -2.91
N PRO A 281 15.90 -21.07 -1.98
CA PRO A 281 16.87 -21.40 -0.95
C PRO A 281 16.30 -22.40 0.08
N PRO A 282 17.14 -23.33 0.59
CA PRO A 282 16.72 -24.31 1.60
C PRO A 282 16.31 -23.66 2.93
N SER A 283 16.85 -22.48 3.25
CA SER A 283 16.47 -21.70 4.44
C SER A 283 15.00 -21.27 4.41
N LEU A 284 14.49 -20.86 3.25
CA LEU A 284 13.08 -20.48 3.09
C LEU A 284 12.14 -21.67 3.27
N PHE A 285 12.50 -22.84 2.72
CA PHE A 285 11.73 -24.06 2.94
C PHE A 285 11.72 -24.46 4.42
N HIS A 286 12.86 -24.33 5.11
CA HIS A 286 12.97 -24.64 6.52
C HIS A 286 12.15 -23.68 7.39
N LEU A 287 12.21 -22.37 7.10
CA LEU A 287 11.38 -21.36 7.76
C LEU A 287 9.89 -21.69 7.57
N ALA A 288 9.44 -21.93 6.34
CA ALA A 288 8.04 -22.28 6.07
C ALA A 288 7.61 -23.54 6.82
N ALA A 289 8.45 -24.57 6.86
CA ALA A 289 8.18 -25.80 7.60
C ALA A 289 8.05 -25.58 9.11
N LEU A 290 8.89 -24.72 9.71
CA LEU A 290 8.79 -24.34 11.12
C LEU A 290 7.49 -23.59 11.42
N LEU A 291 7.10 -22.63 10.56
CA LEU A 291 5.86 -21.87 10.72
C LEU A 291 4.62 -22.77 10.65
N ILE A 292 4.62 -23.75 9.74
CA ILE A 292 3.53 -24.74 9.62
C ILE A 292 3.48 -25.64 10.86
N LYS A 293 4.63 -26.13 11.33
CA LYS A 293 4.70 -26.98 12.52
C LYS A 293 4.14 -26.30 13.78
N HIS A 294 4.34 -24.99 13.91
CA HIS A 294 3.84 -24.20 15.03
C HIS A 294 2.43 -23.63 14.80
N GLU A 295 1.72 -24.11 13.76
CA GLU A 295 0.34 -23.70 13.42
C GLU A 295 0.19 -22.19 13.16
N LEU A 296 1.27 -21.49 12.81
CA LEU A 296 1.24 -20.08 12.43
C LEU A 296 0.81 -19.89 10.97
N LEU A 297 0.98 -20.93 10.15
CA LEU A 297 0.69 -20.92 8.72
C LEU A 297 -0.03 -22.21 8.33
N ASP A 298 -1.15 -22.10 7.60
CA ASP A 298 -1.81 -23.27 7.00
C ASP A 298 -1.09 -23.64 5.69
N LEU A 299 -0.72 -24.91 5.57
CA LEU A 299 -0.10 -25.46 4.38
C LEU A 299 -1.06 -25.42 3.18
N ASN A 300 -2.37 -25.53 3.37
CA ASN A 300 -3.33 -25.45 2.27
C ASN A 300 -3.33 -24.07 1.59
N ASP A 301 -3.25 -23.01 2.39
CA ASP A 301 -3.20 -21.64 1.89
C ASP A 301 -1.86 -21.38 1.17
N LEU A 302 -0.75 -21.83 1.76
CA LEU A 302 0.57 -21.70 1.15
C LEU A 302 0.66 -22.49 -0.16
N TYR A 303 0.04 -23.67 -0.24
CA TYR A 303 0.09 -24.57 -1.40
C TYR A 303 -0.31 -23.88 -2.71
N LEU A 304 -1.25 -22.93 -2.64
CA LEU A 304 -1.73 -22.15 -3.79
C LEU A 304 -0.66 -21.25 -4.41
N TYR A 305 0.37 -20.88 -3.63
CA TYR A 305 1.49 -20.06 -4.10
C TYR A 305 2.64 -20.90 -4.69
N LEU A 306 2.72 -22.18 -4.34
CA LEU A 306 3.83 -23.06 -4.70
C LEU A 306 3.74 -23.53 -6.15
N ASN A 307 4.90 -23.65 -6.78
CA ASN A 307 5.04 -24.16 -8.14
C ASN A 307 5.94 -25.40 -8.18
N PRO A 308 5.81 -26.24 -9.22
CA PRO A 308 4.83 -26.20 -10.31
C PRO A 308 3.43 -26.68 -9.90
N SER A 309 2.44 -26.54 -10.81
CA SER A 309 1.07 -26.98 -10.54
C SER A 309 0.97 -28.50 -10.46
N ASP A 310 -0.08 -29.05 -9.82
CA ASP A 310 -0.24 -30.50 -9.66
C ASP A 310 -0.35 -31.20 -11.01
N VAL A 311 -0.99 -30.55 -11.98
CA VAL A 311 -1.14 -31.05 -13.35
C VAL A 311 0.21 -31.16 -14.04
N ASP A 312 1.09 -30.18 -13.85
CA ASP A 312 2.44 -30.20 -14.43
C ASP A 312 3.29 -31.32 -13.79
N ILE A 313 3.16 -31.53 -12.48
CA ILE A 313 3.85 -32.62 -11.78
C ILE A 313 3.37 -33.99 -12.28
N VAL A 314 2.06 -34.14 -12.49
CA VAL A 314 1.48 -35.38 -13.03
C VAL A 314 1.99 -35.66 -14.44
N THR A 315 2.04 -34.65 -15.30
CA THR A 315 2.50 -34.82 -16.70
C THR A 315 3.99 -35.12 -16.77
N ASP A 316 4.83 -34.40 -16.01
CA ASP A 316 6.28 -34.67 -15.90
C ASP A 316 6.53 -36.08 -15.35
N ASN A 317 5.87 -36.47 -14.25
CA ASN A 317 6.04 -37.80 -13.68
C ASN A 317 5.60 -38.90 -14.64
N THR A 318 4.48 -38.73 -15.33
CA THR A 318 3.99 -39.72 -16.32
C THR A 318 4.98 -39.88 -17.48
N THR A 319 5.57 -38.77 -17.94
CA THR A 319 6.58 -38.76 -19.01
C THR A 319 7.83 -39.51 -18.55
N ARG A 320 8.38 -39.16 -17.39
CA ARG A 320 9.54 -39.84 -16.79
C ARG A 320 9.28 -41.32 -16.57
N MET A 321 8.11 -41.69 -16.06
CA MET A 321 7.75 -43.11 -15.88
C MET A 321 7.70 -43.88 -17.21
N ASN A 322 7.23 -43.26 -18.29
CA ASN A 322 7.21 -43.90 -19.60
C ASN A 322 8.60 -44.02 -20.20
N GLU A 323 9.45 -43.01 -20.04
CA GLU A 323 10.86 -43.04 -20.44
C GLU A 323 11.61 -44.14 -19.69
N SER A 324 11.52 -44.19 -18.36
CA SER A 324 12.14 -45.25 -17.56
C SER A 324 11.61 -46.64 -17.90
N LYS A 325 10.31 -46.78 -18.23
CA LYS A 325 9.77 -48.06 -18.75
C LYS A 325 10.39 -48.42 -20.09
N GLN A 326 10.50 -47.47 -21.02
CA GLN A 326 11.11 -47.69 -22.33
C GLN A 326 12.60 -48.04 -22.21
N GLU A 327 13.33 -47.40 -21.29
CA GLU A 327 14.71 -47.74 -20.97
C GLU A 327 14.83 -49.13 -20.37
N ALA A 328 13.95 -49.50 -19.42
CA ALA A 328 13.92 -50.84 -18.86
C ALA A 328 13.61 -51.91 -19.94
N TYR A 329 12.70 -51.61 -20.89
CA TYR A 329 12.46 -52.49 -22.04
C TYR A 329 13.69 -52.59 -22.94
N LYS A 330 14.39 -51.49 -23.21
CA LYS A 330 15.64 -51.49 -23.98
C LYS A 330 16.73 -52.28 -23.27
N MET A 331 16.90 -52.14 -21.95
CA MET A 331 17.86 -52.93 -21.16
C MET A 331 17.50 -54.41 -21.17
N ASN A 332 16.22 -54.78 -21.00
CA ASN A 332 15.78 -56.18 -21.11
C ASN A 332 16.03 -56.75 -22.51
N MET A 333 15.83 -55.96 -23.56
CA MET A 333 16.16 -56.37 -24.93
C MET A 333 17.68 -56.47 -25.17
N VAL A 334 18.49 -55.59 -24.57
CA VAL A 334 19.95 -55.65 -24.64
C VAL A 334 20.48 -56.87 -23.89
N VAL A 335 19.90 -57.25 -22.74
CA VAL A 335 20.26 -58.51 -22.06
C VAL A 335 19.90 -59.74 -22.91
N LEU A 336 18.73 -59.76 -23.58
CA LEU A 336 18.41 -60.84 -24.53
C LEU A 336 19.32 -60.83 -25.76
N ALA A 337 19.69 -59.65 -26.26
CA ALA A 337 20.58 -59.50 -27.40
C ALA A 337 22.03 -59.81 -27.06
N GLU A 338 22.50 -59.56 -25.83
CA GLU A 338 23.81 -59.96 -25.31
C GLU A 338 23.88 -61.47 -25.06
N ILE A 339 22.79 -62.10 -24.59
CA ILE A 339 22.68 -63.57 -24.53
C ILE A 339 22.68 -64.19 -25.93
N ALA A 340 22.11 -63.50 -26.93
CA ALA A 340 22.14 -63.93 -28.34
C ALA A 340 23.48 -63.63 -29.04
N ALA A 341 24.14 -62.52 -28.69
CA ALA A 341 25.42 -62.06 -29.23
C ALA A 341 26.62 -62.67 -28.50
N ALA A 342 26.44 -63.34 -27.35
CA ALA A 342 27.42 -64.24 -26.78
C ALA A 342 27.77 -65.43 -27.72
N ASN A 343 27.04 -65.58 -28.84
CA ASN A 343 27.37 -66.51 -29.92
C ASN A 343 28.06 -65.86 -31.14
N GLU A 344 28.18 -64.53 -31.24
CA GLU A 344 28.94 -63.89 -32.33
C GLU A 344 29.63 -62.60 -31.83
N GLU A 345 30.96 -62.65 -31.83
CA GLU A 345 31.84 -61.59 -31.37
C GLU A 345 31.71 -60.27 -32.15
N GLU A 346 32.05 -59.21 -31.42
CA GLU A 346 32.47 -57.87 -31.83
C GLU A 346 31.46 -56.99 -32.60
N ASN A 347 31.01 -55.92 -31.93
CA ASN A 347 31.36 -54.60 -32.45
C ASN A 347 31.24 -53.45 -31.45
N ASN A 348 32.25 -52.59 -31.53
CA ASN A 348 32.32 -51.23 -31.01
C ASN A 348 31.03 -50.44 -31.19
N LYS A 349 30.68 -49.64 -30.18
CA LYS A 349 30.09 -48.31 -30.36
C LYS A 349 30.32 -47.44 -29.13
N GLU A 350 31.19 -46.46 -29.30
CA GLU A 350 31.36 -45.30 -28.44
C GLU A 350 30.01 -44.55 -28.34
N ASN A 351 29.48 -44.39 -27.13
CA ASN A 351 28.41 -43.43 -26.86
C ASN A 351 29.03 -42.17 -26.27
N LYS A 352 28.88 -41.06 -26.99
CA LYS A 352 29.18 -39.70 -26.51
C LYS A 352 28.23 -39.35 -25.37
N GLU A 353 28.75 -39.29 -24.16
CA GLU A 353 28.15 -38.56 -23.04
C GLU A 353 28.08 -37.07 -23.41
N ASN A 354 26.88 -36.59 -23.74
CA ASN A 354 26.56 -35.17 -23.68
C ASN A 354 25.86 -34.93 -22.35
N ASP A 355 26.61 -34.99 -21.25
CA ASP A 355 26.18 -34.47 -19.96
C ASP A 355 26.24 -32.94 -20.00
N LYS A 356 25.17 -32.33 -20.53
CA LYS A 356 24.79 -31.01 -20.03
C LYS A 356 24.07 -31.25 -18.71
N PRO A 357 24.53 -30.69 -17.58
CA PRO A 357 23.76 -30.72 -16.35
C PRO A 357 22.47 -29.94 -16.60
N THR A 358 21.39 -30.66 -16.86
CA THR A 358 20.05 -30.11 -16.84
C THR A 358 19.78 -29.74 -15.40
N ILE A 359 19.77 -28.44 -15.12
CA ILE A 359 19.30 -27.88 -13.85
C ILE A 359 17.92 -28.51 -13.62
N VAL A 360 17.83 -29.42 -12.65
CA VAL A 360 16.57 -30.10 -12.31
C VAL A 360 15.60 -28.98 -11.92
N PRO A 361 14.42 -28.87 -12.58
CA PRO A 361 13.48 -27.81 -12.27
C PRO A 361 13.14 -27.85 -10.78
N ASP A 362 13.31 -26.71 -10.12
CA ASP A 362 13.11 -26.56 -8.69
C ASP A 362 11.64 -26.74 -8.33
N ASN A 363 11.29 -27.97 -7.95
CA ASN A 363 9.94 -28.29 -7.49
C ASN A 363 9.79 -27.84 -6.04
N GLN A 364 9.26 -26.63 -5.84
CA GLN A 364 9.09 -26.03 -4.52
C GLN A 364 8.21 -26.90 -3.61
N LYS A 365 7.25 -27.64 -4.17
CA LYS A 365 6.44 -28.61 -3.41
C LYS A 365 7.27 -29.76 -2.85
N PHE A 366 8.27 -30.25 -3.60
CA PHE A 366 9.17 -31.29 -3.12
C PHE A 366 10.18 -30.73 -2.12
N GLY A 367 10.71 -29.53 -2.35
CA GLY A 367 11.59 -28.84 -1.37
C GLY A 367 10.90 -28.58 -0.04
N LEU A 368 9.63 -28.17 -0.07
CA LEU A 368 8.83 -28.00 1.16
C LEU A 368 8.55 -29.34 1.85
N CYS A 369 8.25 -30.39 1.10
CA CYS A 369 8.09 -31.74 1.65
C CYS A 369 9.35 -32.23 2.37
N GLU A 370 10.52 -31.99 1.77
CA GLU A 370 11.80 -32.32 2.39
C GLU A 370 11.99 -31.56 3.71
N ALA A 371 11.75 -30.25 3.71
CA ALA A 371 11.88 -29.43 4.92
C ALA A 371 10.89 -29.85 6.03
N LEU A 372 9.63 -30.15 5.69
CA LEU A 372 8.64 -30.65 6.65
C LEU A 372 9.07 -31.97 7.29
N LEU A 373 9.65 -32.89 6.51
CA LEU A 373 10.19 -34.15 7.04
C LEU A 373 11.40 -33.91 7.97
N MET A 374 12.26 -32.94 7.65
CA MET A 374 13.40 -32.58 8.52
C MET A 374 12.96 -31.96 9.84
N VAL A 375 11.91 -31.12 9.82
CA VAL A 375 11.35 -30.42 10.98
C VAL A 375 10.45 -31.33 11.83
N GLY A 376 10.03 -32.48 11.28
CA GLY A 376 9.22 -33.49 11.96
C GLY A 376 7.71 -33.34 11.76
N ALA A 377 7.24 -32.44 10.89
CA ALA A 377 5.81 -32.23 10.62
C ALA A 377 5.24 -33.31 9.67
N TRP A 378 5.23 -34.57 10.12
CA TRP A 378 4.83 -35.73 9.32
C TRP A 378 3.40 -35.63 8.80
N ASP A 379 2.43 -35.31 9.65
CA ASP A 379 1.02 -35.30 9.28
C ASP A 379 0.75 -34.30 8.14
N HIS A 380 1.38 -33.13 8.21
CA HIS A 380 1.29 -32.10 7.19
C HIS A 380 1.97 -32.53 5.88
N ALA A 381 3.17 -33.12 5.95
CA ALA A 381 3.89 -33.64 4.78
C ALA A 381 3.11 -34.76 4.08
N TYR A 382 2.54 -35.68 4.87
CA TYR A 382 1.77 -36.81 4.37
C TYR A 382 0.46 -36.34 3.72
N ALA A 383 -0.39 -35.65 4.48
CA ALA A 383 -1.74 -35.28 4.04
C ALA A 383 -1.77 -34.28 2.88
N SER A 384 -0.76 -33.41 2.78
CA SER A 384 -0.82 -32.28 1.86
C SER A 384 0.02 -32.49 0.60
N ILE A 385 1.05 -33.34 0.67
CA ILE A 385 2.00 -33.51 -0.44
C ILE A 385 2.08 -34.98 -0.87
N LEU A 386 2.31 -35.92 0.05
CA LEU A 386 2.51 -37.33 -0.32
C LEU A 386 1.20 -38.01 -0.77
N ASP A 387 0.06 -37.69 -0.16
CA ASP A 387 -1.25 -38.26 -0.51
C ASP A 387 -1.88 -37.59 -1.74
N ARG A 388 -1.61 -36.29 -1.96
CA ARG A 388 -2.18 -35.51 -3.08
C ARG A 388 -1.44 -35.70 -4.39
N LEU A 389 -0.12 -35.95 -4.36
CA LEU A 389 0.70 -36.07 -5.57
C LEU A 389 0.73 -37.52 -6.09
N PRO A 390 1.05 -37.73 -7.39
CA PRO A 390 1.07 -39.07 -7.98
C PRO A 390 1.94 -40.06 -7.21
N GLN A 391 1.51 -41.32 -7.19
CA GLN A 391 2.24 -42.40 -6.54
C GLN A 391 3.71 -42.40 -6.97
N PHE A 392 4.61 -42.45 -5.99
CA PHE A 392 6.07 -42.47 -6.13
C PHE A 392 6.74 -41.18 -6.66
N ALA A 393 6.01 -40.15 -7.06
CA ALA A 393 6.60 -38.91 -7.59
C ALA A 393 7.51 -38.22 -6.57
N ALA A 394 7.03 -38.06 -5.34
CA ALA A 394 7.81 -37.46 -4.25
C ALA A 394 8.93 -38.38 -3.75
N VAL A 395 8.68 -39.70 -3.66
CA VAL A 395 9.66 -40.68 -3.15
C VAL A 395 10.80 -40.92 -4.14
N SER A 396 10.59 -40.66 -5.42
CA SER A 396 11.65 -40.71 -6.43
C SER A 396 12.74 -39.65 -6.19
N HIS A 397 12.42 -38.57 -5.48
CA HIS A 397 13.42 -37.56 -5.12
C HIS A 397 14.34 -38.08 -4.01
N PRO A 398 15.67 -38.15 -4.22
CA PRO A 398 16.60 -38.75 -3.27
C PRO A 398 16.58 -38.11 -1.88
N ALA A 399 16.35 -36.80 -1.81
CA ALA A 399 16.34 -36.08 -0.53
C ALA A 399 15.12 -36.44 0.33
N ILE A 400 13.94 -36.59 -0.30
CA ILE A 400 12.70 -37.02 0.37
C ILE A 400 12.85 -38.48 0.82
N ALA A 401 13.37 -39.36 -0.05
CA ALA A 401 13.62 -40.76 0.31
C ALA A 401 14.58 -40.89 1.51
N LYS A 402 15.69 -40.13 1.52
CA LYS A 402 16.61 -40.09 2.66
C LYS A 402 15.94 -39.56 3.94
N GLY A 403 15.09 -38.53 3.82
CA GLY A 403 14.30 -37.99 4.92
C GLY A 403 13.34 -39.03 5.51
N LEU A 404 12.61 -39.75 4.66
CA LEU A 404 11.73 -40.86 5.07
C LEU A 404 12.50 -41.99 5.73
N CYS A 405 13.62 -42.42 5.16
CA CYS A 405 14.49 -43.43 5.76
C CYS A 405 14.98 -42.98 7.15
N LYS A 406 15.40 -41.72 7.29
CA LYS A 406 15.83 -41.17 8.58
C LYS A 406 14.69 -41.21 9.60
N LEU A 407 13.48 -40.83 9.20
CA LEU A 407 12.28 -40.87 10.03
C LEU A 407 11.97 -42.30 10.50
N ILE A 408 11.98 -43.27 9.59
CA ILE A 408 11.80 -44.70 9.90
C ILE A 408 12.88 -45.18 10.87
N HIS A 409 14.16 -44.86 10.61
CA HIS A 409 15.25 -45.23 11.51
C HIS A 409 15.04 -44.67 12.92
N THR A 410 14.58 -43.42 13.06
CA THR A 410 14.28 -42.83 14.37
C THR A 410 13.11 -43.46 15.09
N THR A 411 12.03 -43.83 14.39
CA THR A 411 10.82 -44.40 15.02
C THR A 411 11.08 -45.82 15.52
N ILE A 412 11.81 -46.63 14.77
CA ILE A 412 12.10 -48.03 15.12
C ILE A 412 13.34 -48.21 15.99
N GLU A 413 14.14 -47.16 16.22
CA GLU A 413 15.41 -47.22 16.96
C GLU A 413 15.32 -48.01 18.28
N PRO A 414 14.32 -47.79 19.18
CA PRO A 414 14.26 -48.52 20.44
C PRO A 414 14.00 -50.02 20.25
N LEU A 415 13.11 -50.39 19.33
CA LEU A 415 12.80 -51.78 19.00
C LEU A 415 13.99 -52.46 18.32
N TYR A 416 14.57 -51.81 17.32
CA TYR A 416 15.72 -52.31 16.58
C TYR A 416 16.87 -52.57 17.54
N ARG A 417 17.19 -51.63 18.44
CA ARG A 417 18.28 -51.80 19.40
C ARG A 417 18.02 -52.88 20.44
N ARG A 418 16.75 -53.11 20.83
CA ARG A 418 16.37 -54.18 21.76
C ARG A 418 16.54 -55.56 21.15
N HIS A 419 16.16 -55.74 19.88
CA HIS A 419 16.10 -57.05 19.23
C HIS A 419 17.27 -57.35 18.28
N SER A 420 18.08 -56.35 17.90
CA SER A 420 19.27 -56.55 17.05
C SER A 420 20.47 -57.07 17.82
N SER A 421 21.33 -57.79 17.10
CA SER A 421 22.62 -58.26 17.59
C SER A 421 23.55 -57.07 17.90
N LYS A 422 24.45 -57.24 18.87
CA LYS A 422 25.38 -56.16 19.28
C LYS A 422 26.25 -55.63 18.14
N ALA A 423 26.55 -56.47 17.14
CA ALA A 423 27.33 -56.09 15.95
C ALA A 423 26.55 -55.24 14.94
N ALA A 424 25.21 -55.33 14.93
CA ALA A 424 24.34 -54.55 14.05
C ALA A 424 23.91 -53.21 14.65
N ARG A 425 24.22 -52.98 15.94
CA ARG A 425 23.91 -51.73 16.63
C ARG A 425 24.87 -50.63 16.17
N GLY A 426 24.45 -49.88 15.16
CA GLY A 426 25.13 -48.65 14.73
C GLY A 426 25.01 -47.51 15.75
N ARG A 427 25.33 -46.29 15.30
CA ARG A 427 25.14 -45.07 16.11
C ARG A 427 23.65 -44.85 16.40
N PRO A 428 23.29 -44.43 17.62
CA PRO A 428 21.90 -44.16 17.94
C PRO A 428 21.33 -43.02 17.11
N TYR A 429 20.13 -43.22 16.58
CA TYR A 429 19.35 -42.16 15.96
C TYR A 429 18.60 -41.36 17.03
N ALA A 430 18.88 -40.05 17.10
CA ALA A 430 18.16 -39.15 18.00
C ALA A 430 16.75 -38.86 17.44
N PRO A 431 15.70 -38.85 18.28
CA PRO A 431 14.34 -38.60 17.81
C PRO A 431 14.24 -37.22 17.14
N VAL A 432 13.42 -37.14 16.09
CA VAL A 432 13.10 -35.86 15.44
C VAL A 432 12.04 -35.14 16.29
N PRO A 433 12.31 -33.92 16.79
CA PRO A 433 11.33 -33.17 17.59
C PRO A 433 10.03 -32.93 16.81
N GLY A 434 8.89 -33.39 17.33
CA GLY A 434 7.58 -33.27 16.67
C GLY A 434 7.29 -34.33 15.60
N GLY A 435 8.26 -35.18 15.27
CA GLY A 435 8.06 -36.36 14.42
C GLY A 435 7.28 -37.48 15.12
N PRO A 436 6.92 -38.55 14.38
CA PRO A 436 6.19 -39.67 14.95
C PRO A 436 6.94 -40.28 16.15
N PRO A 437 6.20 -40.69 17.20
CA PRO A 437 6.80 -41.16 18.44
C PRO A 437 7.63 -42.43 18.21
N GLN A 438 8.68 -42.61 19.00
CA GLN A 438 9.46 -43.83 18.93
C GLN A 438 8.67 -45.03 19.46
N CYS A 439 8.58 -46.09 18.67
CA CYS A 439 7.91 -47.33 19.05
C CYS A 439 8.75 -48.06 20.10
N LYS A 440 8.16 -48.39 21.26
CA LYS A 440 8.83 -49.15 22.34
C LYS A 440 8.38 -50.61 22.36
N VAL A 441 7.15 -50.85 21.92
CA VAL A 441 6.57 -52.18 21.69
C VAL A 441 6.05 -52.27 20.25
N PHE A 442 5.92 -53.48 19.72
CA PHE A 442 5.48 -53.70 18.32
C PHE A 442 4.06 -53.20 18.05
N THR A 443 3.23 -53.05 19.09
CA THR A 443 1.88 -52.48 18.99
C THR A 443 1.87 -50.96 18.83
N ASP A 444 3.01 -50.28 19.06
CA ASP A 444 3.14 -48.84 18.88
C ASP A 444 3.43 -48.45 17.42
N LEU A 445 3.64 -49.43 16.53
CA LEU A 445 3.82 -49.18 15.09
C LEU A 445 2.45 -48.85 14.49
N PRO A 446 2.29 -47.68 13.85
CA PRO A 446 1.03 -47.26 13.25
C PRO A 446 0.62 -48.09 12.04
#